data_AF-A0ABD6X847-F1
#
_entry.id   AF-A0ABD6X847-F1
#
_cell.length_a   1.000
_cell.length_b   1.000
_cell.length_c   1.000
_cell.angle_alpha   90.00
_cell.angle_beta   90.00
_cell.angle_gamma   90.00
#
_symmetry.space_group_name_H-M   'P 1'
#
loop_
_entity.id
_entity.type
_entity.pdbx_description
1 polymer ?
#
loop_
_entity_poly.entity_id
_entity_poly.type
_entity_poly.pdbx_seq_one_letter_code
_entity_poly.pdbx_strand_id
1 'polypeptide(L)'
;MTLEQHFLAIYQDNWPFSAKEQEFIQSFIENQQSRFQDICQRKDKDSFQLLLGLMTHLWQQAQDSLEHHKDAHNTMDEVLTHTIGKLHKQKFTNQDRLHFELLSQLYLAVQGATGIDISYANEQAEIAAETFNSEHPHQSRSSLLKHYYIGREFYQSQRPSWWQRLLNRLTH
;
A
#
# COMPACT_ATOMS: atom_id res chain seq x y z
N MET A 1 6.19 -8.11 16.45
CA MET A 1 6.63 -8.08 15.04
C MET A 1 6.76 -6.62 14.61
N THR A 2 7.88 -6.21 14.03
CA THR A 2 8.11 -4.84 13.53
C THR A 2 7.38 -4.61 12.21
N LEU A 3 7.26 -3.36 11.75
CA LEU A 3 6.64 -3.03 10.47
C LEU A 3 7.39 -3.70 9.31
N GLU A 4 8.72 -3.61 9.33
CA GLU A 4 9.62 -4.29 8.39
C GLU A 4 9.36 -5.80 8.33
N GLN A 5 9.27 -6.45 9.50
CA GLN A 5 9.01 -7.90 9.57
C GLN A 5 7.67 -8.30 8.94
N HIS A 6 6.66 -7.42 8.94
CA HIS A 6 5.39 -7.70 8.23
C HIS A 6 5.60 -7.70 6.73
N PHE A 7 6.27 -6.70 6.18
CA PHE A 7 6.53 -6.64 4.74
C PHE A 7 7.45 -7.77 4.30
N LEU A 8 8.51 -8.06 5.06
CA LEU A 8 9.37 -9.22 4.79
C LEU A 8 8.59 -10.55 4.84
N ALA A 9 7.66 -10.72 5.78
CA ALA A 9 6.84 -11.92 5.86
C ALA A 9 5.87 -12.06 4.67
N ILE A 10 5.29 -10.95 4.19
CA ILE A 10 4.38 -10.94 3.04
C ILE A 10 5.13 -11.26 1.75
N TYR A 11 6.22 -10.53 1.49
CA TYR A 11 6.94 -10.62 0.23
C TYR A 11 7.91 -11.81 0.19
N GLN A 12 8.41 -12.29 1.33
CA GLN A 12 9.38 -13.38 1.40
C GLN A 12 10.55 -13.12 0.43
N ASP A 13 10.84 -14.06 -0.48
CA ASP A 13 11.85 -13.91 -1.53
C ASP A 13 11.33 -13.18 -2.78
N ASN A 14 10.03 -12.92 -2.87
CA ASN A 14 9.37 -12.25 -3.99
C ASN A 14 9.34 -10.73 -3.77
N TRP A 15 10.51 -10.09 -3.69
CA TRP A 15 10.64 -8.64 -3.52
C TRP A 15 10.78 -7.93 -4.89
N PRO A 16 9.69 -7.39 -5.49
CA PRO A 16 9.70 -6.93 -6.89
C PRO A 16 10.17 -5.49 -7.08
N PHE A 17 10.80 -4.88 -6.07
CA PHE A 17 11.12 -3.45 -6.06
C PHE A 17 12.58 -3.20 -6.46
N SER A 18 12.80 -2.22 -7.32
CA SER A 18 14.11 -1.69 -7.68
C SER A 18 14.82 -1.02 -6.48
N ALA A 19 16.12 -0.76 -6.60
CA ALA A 19 16.91 -0.12 -5.54
C ALA A 19 16.33 1.24 -5.09
N LYS A 20 15.85 2.05 -6.04
CA LYS A 20 15.24 3.34 -5.73
C LYS A 20 13.90 3.20 -4.99
N GLU A 21 13.11 2.21 -5.36
CA GLU A 21 11.84 1.93 -4.70
C GLU A 21 12.08 1.38 -3.29
N GLN A 22 13.13 0.58 -3.10
CA GLN A 22 13.58 0.10 -1.79
C GLN A 22 13.97 1.24 -0.86
N GLU A 23 14.70 2.25 -1.33
CA GLU A 23 15.04 3.44 -0.52
C GLU A 23 13.78 4.17 -0.01
N PHE A 24 12.76 4.29 -0.87
CA PHE A 24 11.46 4.84 -0.47
C PHE A 24 10.78 3.97 0.58
N ILE A 25 10.70 2.66 0.34
CA ILE A 25 10.04 1.72 1.26
C ILE A 25 10.74 1.70 2.62
N GLN A 26 12.08 1.71 2.63
CA GLN A 26 12.87 1.77 3.86
C GLN A 26 12.59 3.07 4.63
N SER A 27 12.63 4.21 3.94
CA SER A 27 12.29 5.51 4.55
C SER A 27 10.86 5.52 5.11
N PHE A 28 9.90 4.94 4.38
CA PHE A 28 8.53 4.78 4.83
C PHE A 28 8.44 3.94 6.11
N ILE A 29 9.10 2.77 6.13
CA ILE A 29 9.12 1.87 7.29
C ILE A 29 9.68 2.59 8.51
N GLU A 30 10.84 3.24 8.37
CA GLU A 30 11.49 3.98 9.46
C GLU A 30 10.58 5.07 10.03
N ASN A 31 9.92 5.83 9.17
CA ASN A 31 9.02 6.91 9.56
C ASN A 31 7.75 6.43 10.29
N GLN A 32 7.26 5.23 9.97
CA GLN A 32 6.01 4.70 10.53
C GLN A 32 6.23 3.68 11.66
N GLN A 33 7.47 3.20 11.87
CA GLN A 33 7.79 2.14 12.82
C GLN A 33 7.36 2.47 14.26
N SER A 34 7.67 3.69 14.75
CA SER A 34 7.29 4.11 16.11
C SER A 34 5.76 4.16 16.26
N ARG A 35 5.06 4.74 15.28
CA ARG A 35 3.59 4.83 15.29
C ARG A 35 2.96 3.44 15.29
N PHE A 36 3.48 2.51 14.50
CA PHE A 36 3.00 1.13 14.46
C PHE A 36 3.20 0.41 15.81
N GLN A 37 4.37 0.55 16.42
CA GLN A 37 4.65 -0.02 17.75
C GLN A 37 3.68 0.51 18.81
N ASP A 38 3.42 1.81 18.83
CA ASP A 38 2.48 2.42 19.76
C ASP A 38 1.06 1.85 19.59
N ILE A 39 0.62 1.63 18.35
CA ILE A 39 -0.69 1.03 18.06
C ILE A 39 -0.75 -0.42 18.58
N CYS A 40 0.30 -1.22 18.35
CA CYS A 40 0.38 -2.59 18.83
C CYS A 40 0.39 -2.70 20.35
N GLN A 41 1.02 -1.76 21.06
CA GLN A 41 1.02 -1.77 22.53
C GLN A 41 -0.35 -1.41 23.14
N ARG A 42 -1.15 -0.59 22.45
CA ARG A 42 -2.43 -0.08 22.96
C ARG A 42 -3.62 -0.96 22.66
N LYS A 43 -3.51 -1.90 21.72
CA LYS A 43 -4.63 -2.69 21.21
C LYS A 43 -4.32 -4.17 21.25
N ASP A 44 -5.20 -4.94 21.89
CA ASP A 44 -5.18 -6.40 21.86
C ASP A 44 -5.86 -6.90 20.58
N LYS A 45 -5.15 -6.78 19.46
CA LYS A 45 -5.56 -7.27 18.14
C LYS A 45 -4.37 -7.88 17.42
N ASP A 46 -4.67 -8.79 16.48
CA ASP A 46 -3.69 -9.33 15.55
C ASP A 46 -2.90 -8.21 14.84
N SER A 47 -1.58 -8.37 14.74
CA SER A 47 -0.70 -7.30 14.26
C SER A 47 -0.88 -7.02 12.76
N PHE A 48 -1.28 -7.99 11.95
CA PHE A 48 -1.65 -7.76 10.55
C PHE A 48 -2.94 -6.95 10.42
N GLN A 49 -3.91 -7.17 11.31
CA GLN A 49 -5.13 -6.33 11.36
C GLN A 49 -4.83 -4.89 11.77
N LEU A 50 -3.89 -4.69 12.70
CA LEU A 50 -3.43 -3.35 13.08
C LEU A 50 -2.65 -2.67 11.95
N LEU A 51 -1.82 -3.44 11.23
CA LEU A 51 -1.10 -2.97 10.06
C LEU A 51 -2.07 -2.54 8.95
N LEU A 52 -3.11 -3.33 8.67
CA LEU A 52 -4.15 -2.97 7.72
C LEU A 52 -4.77 -1.62 8.08
N GLY A 53 -5.16 -1.42 9.35
CA GLY A 53 -5.72 -0.15 9.80
C GLY A 53 -4.76 1.04 9.61
N LEU A 54 -3.47 0.86 9.89
CA LEU A 54 -2.45 1.88 9.63
C LEU A 54 -2.33 2.19 8.13
N MET A 55 -2.22 1.15 7.30
CA MET A 55 -2.06 1.29 5.85
C MET A 55 -3.27 1.93 5.20
N THR A 56 -4.50 1.56 5.58
CA THR A 56 -5.72 2.21 5.08
C THR A 56 -5.71 3.71 5.36
N HIS A 57 -5.36 4.11 6.59
CA HIS A 57 -5.30 5.52 6.96
C HIS A 57 -4.22 6.29 6.19
N LEU A 58 -3.01 5.72 6.07
CA LEU A 58 -1.91 6.35 5.34
C LEU A 58 -2.20 6.45 3.84
N TRP A 59 -2.83 5.42 3.27
CA TRP A 59 -3.21 5.40 1.86
C TRP A 59 -4.29 6.45 1.55
N GLN A 60 -5.34 6.55 2.37
CA GLN A 60 -6.36 7.60 2.25
C GLN A 60 -5.76 9.00 2.35
N GLN A 61 -4.88 9.24 3.34
CA GLN A 61 -4.22 10.53 3.50
C GLN A 61 -3.36 10.91 2.27
N ALA A 62 -2.66 9.94 1.68
CA ALA A 62 -1.85 10.16 0.49
C ALA A 62 -2.71 10.38 -0.77
N GLN A 63 -3.83 9.66 -0.88
CA GLN A 63 -4.83 9.88 -1.93
C GLN A 63 -5.40 11.30 -1.86
N ASP A 64 -5.92 11.69 -0.69
CA ASP A 64 -6.48 13.02 -0.44
C ASP A 64 -5.46 14.12 -0.74
N SER A 65 -4.19 13.92 -0.36
CA SER A 65 -3.12 14.86 -0.66
C SER A 65 -2.89 15.03 -2.16
N LEU A 66 -2.90 13.94 -2.94
CA LEU A 66 -2.72 14.00 -4.39
C LEU A 66 -3.92 14.63 -5.10
N GLU A 67 -5.13 14.33 -4.64
CA GLU A 67 -6.36 14.90 -5.18
C GLU A 67 -6.48 16.40 -4.85
N HIS A 68 -6.19 16.80 -3.62
CA HIS A 68 -6.13 18.21 -3.25
C HIS A 68 -5.03 18.98 -3.98
N HIS A 69 -3.87 18.36 -4.21
CA HIS A 69 -2.84 18.96 -5.05
C HIS A 69 -3.34 19.14 -6.48
N LYS A 70 -4.11 18.19 -7.03
CA LYS A 70 -4.74 18.29 -8.37
C LYS A 70 -5.75 19.45 -8.45
N ASP A 71 -6.56 19.67 -7.41
CA ASP A 71 -7.55 20.74 -7.37
C ASP A 71 -6.94 22.13 -7.12
N ALA A 72 -5.98 22.21 -6.20
CA ALA A 72 -5.18 23.42 -6.00
C ALA A 72 -4.38 23.76 -7.27
N HIS A 73 -3.88 22.75 -8.01
CA HIS A 73 -3.24 22.94 -9.30
C HIS A 73 -4.16 23.56 -10.36
N ASN A 74 -5.44 23.16 -10.42
CA ASN A 74 -6.40 23.75 -11.36
C ASN A 74 -6.69 25.24 -11.05
N THR A 75 -6.65 25.65 -9.78
CA THR A 75 -6.92 27.05 -9.37
C THR A 75 -5.64 27.91 -9.37
N MET A 76 -4.46 27.31 -9.23
CA MET A 76 -3.16 27.99 -9.14
C MET A 76 -2.37 27.97 -10.46
N ASP A 77 -2.89 27.32 -11.51
CA ASP A 77 -2.31 27.25 -12.86
C ASP A 77 -2.27 28.62 -13.58
N GLU A 78 -3.21 29.53 -13.28
CA GLU A 78 -3.20 30.90 -13.82
C GLU A 78 -2.09 31.78 -13.23
N VAL A 79 -1.65 31.52 -11.98
CA VAL A 79 -0.72 32.41 -11.24
C VAL A 79 0.72 31.89 -11.26
N LEU A 80 0.93 30.57 -11.17
CA LEU A 80 2.28 29.98 -11.07
C LEU A 80 3.00 29.83 -12.42
N THR A 81 2.26 29.72 -13.53
CA THR A 81 2.86 29.70 -14.89
C THR A 81 3.65 30.99 -15.17
N HIS A 82 3.34 32.07 -14.45
CA HIS A 82 4.01 33.36 -14.61
C HIS A 82 5.28 33.53 -13.75
N THR A 83 5.51 32.70 -12.73
CA THR A 83 6.50 33.01 -11.67
C THR A 83 7.57 31.94 -11.45
N ILE A 84 7.26 30.64 -11.59
CA ILE A 84 8.21 29.56 -11.27
C ILE A 84 8.11 28.49 -12.37
N GLY A 85 9.14 28.40 -13.22
CA GLY A 85 9.12 27.65 -14.48
C GLY A 85 8.69 26.17 -14.36
N LYS A 86 8.07 25.67 -15.45
CA LYS A 86 7.44 24.34 -15.60
C LYS A 86 8.28 23.13 -15.14
N LEU A 87 9.60 23.23 -15.15
CA LEU A 87 10.54 22.11 -14.88
C LEU A 87 10.56 21.63 -13.43
N HIS A 88 10.51 22.53 -12.44
CA HIS A 88 10.51 22.12 -11.03
C HIS A 88 9.17 21.49 -10.62
N LYS A 89 8.06 22.01 -11.16
CA LYS A 89 6.69 21.55 -10.88
C LYS A 89 6.47 20.10 -11.33
N GLN A 90 6.89 19.74 -12.55
CA GLN A 90 6.77 18.36 -13.05
C GLN A 90 7.56 17.34 -12.21
N LYS A 91 8.72 17.73 -11.67
CA LYS A 91 9.57 16.83 -10.88
C LYS A 91 8.94 16.49 -9.53
N PHE A 92 8.31 17.46 -8.86
CA PHE A 92 7.61 17.24 -7.58
C PHE A 92 6.36 16.38 -7.75
N THR A 93 5.48 16.70 -8.70
CA THR A 93 4.25 15.93 -8.94
C THR A 93 4.55 14.48 -9.36
N ASN A 94 5.62 14.23 -10.11
CA ASN A 94 6.03 12.88 -10.48
C ASN A 94 6.53 12.06 -9.28
N GLN A 95 7.18 12.70 -8.31
CA GLN A 95 7.68 12.01 -7.12
C GLN A 95 6.54 11.62 -6.18
N ASP A 96 5.58 12.51 -5.93
CA ASP A 96 4.42 12.19 -5.07
C ASP A 96 3.55 11.07 -5.67
N ARG A 97 3.40 11.05 -7.00
CA ARG A 97 2.71 9.97 -7.72
C ARG A 97 3.42 8.62 -7.56
N LEU A 98 4.74 8.59 -7.75
CA LEU A 98 5.54 7.37 -7.56
C LEU A 98 5.45 6.86 -6.11
N HIS A 99 5.50 7.77 -5.13
CA HIS A 99 5.35 7.41 -3.73
C HIS A 99 3.98 6.81 -3.42
N PHE A 100 2.91 7.39 -3.97
CA PHE A 100 1.56 6.87 -3.79
C PHE A 100 1.35 5.53 -4.50
N GLU A 101 1.94 5.34 -5.69
CA GLU A 101 1.93 4.06 -6.38
C GLU A 101 2.58 2.97 -5.51
N LEU A 102 3.79 3.23 -4.98
CA LEU A 102 4.48 2.29 -4.08
C LEU A 102 3.69 2.02 -2.80
N LEU A 103 3.10 3.06 -2.20
CA LEU A 103 2.23 2.91 -1.03
C LEU A 103 1.01 2.03 -1.35
N SER A 104 0.42 2.18 -2.54
CA SER A 104 -0.71 1.38 -3.00
C SER A 104 -0.33 -0.10 -3.21
N GLN A 105 0.87 -0.37 -3.72
CA GLN A 105 1.40 -1.73 -3.84
C GLN A 105 1.53 -2.40 -2.46
N LEU A 106 2.14 -1.70 -1.48
CA LEU A 106 2.25 -2.19 -0.11
C LEU A 106 0.87 -2.39 0.57
N TYR A 107 -0.05 -1.45 0.36
CA TYR A 107 -1.40 -1.51 0.91
C TYR A 107 -2.18 -2.72 0.40
N LEU A 108 -2.16 -2.97 -0.91
CA LEU A 108 -2.83 -4.12 -1.52
C LEU A 108 -2.22 -5.45 -1.04
N ALA A 109 -0.90 -5.51 -0.87
CA ALA A 109 -0.25 -6.68 -0.28
C ALA A 109 -0.75 -6.95 1.15
N VAL A 110 -0.89 -5.91 1.97
CA VAL A 110 -1.46 -6.05 3.33
C VAL A 110 -2.92 -6.49 3.30
N GLN A 111 -3.73 -5.99 2.35
CA GLN A 111 -5.11 -6.48 2.16
C GLN A 111 -5.16 -7.97 1.84
N GLY A 112 -4.32 -8.43 0.91
CA GLY A 112 -4.19 -9.85 0.59
C GLY A 112 -3.79 -10.68 1.83
N ALA A 113 -2.81 -10.18 2.58
CA ALA A 113 -2.27 -10.82 3.79
C ALA A 113 -3.27 -10.90 4.96
N THR A 114 -4.31 -10.07 4.94
CA THR A 114 -5.37 -10.05 5.97
C THR A 114 -6.64 -10.76 5.53
N GLY A 115 -6.69 -11.29 4.30
CA GLY A 115 -7.85 -11.99 3.77
C GLY A 115 -9.00 -11.06 3.36
N ILE A 116 -8.72 -9.79 3.08
CA ILE A 116 -9.70 -8.85 2.51
C ILE A 116 -10.20 -9.37 1.16
N ASP A 117 -11.48 -9.15 0.88
CA ASP A 117 -12.11 -9.61 -0.36
C ASP A 117 -11.49 -8.94 -1.59
N ILE A 118 -11.32 -9.73 -2.65
CA ILE A 118 -10.70 -9.27 -3.90
C ILE A 118 -11.52 -8.18 -4.59
N SER A 119 -12.85 -8.15 -4.41
CA SER A 119 -13.70 -7.12 -5.01
C SER A 119 -13.35 -5.74 -4.45
N TYR A 120 -13.12 -5.67 -3.13
CA TYR A 120 -12.68 -4.45 -2.48
C TYR A 120 -11.25 -4.08 -2.90
N ALA A 121 -10.33 -5.03 -2.92
CA ALA A 121 -8.96 -4.78 -3.37
C ALA A 121 -8.89 -4.29 -4.83
N ASN A 122 -9.76 -4.82 -5.70
CA ASN A 122 -9.87 -4.38 -7.09
C ASN A 122 -10.36 -2.93 -7.21
N GLU A 123 -11.36 -2.54 -6.42
CA GLU A 123 -11.83 -1.16 -6.36
C GLU A 123 -10.71 -0.21 -5.89
N GLN A 124 -9.98 -0.56 -4.82
CA GLN A 124 -8.87 0.26 -4.34
C GLN A 124 -7.73 0.36 -5.38
N ALA A 125 -7.46 -0.71 -6.13
CA ALA A 125 -6.47 -0.69 -7.21
C ALA A 125 -6.92 0.17 -8.41
N GLU A 126 -8.22 0.24 -8.69
CA GLU A 126 -8.80 1.11 -9.71
C GLU A 126 -8.68 2.59 -9.29
N ILE A 127 -9.11 2.91 -8.08
CA ILE A 127 -8.97 4.26 -7.51
C ILE A 127 -7.51 4.70 -7.56
N ALA A 128 -6.58 3.86 -7.10
CA ALA A 128 -5.16 4.20 -7.14
C ALA A 128 -4.68 4.55 -8.56
N ALA A 129 -5.00 3.70 -9.55
CA ALA A 129 -4.61 3.89 -10.94
C ALA A 129 -5.16 5.20 -11.55
N GLU A 130 -6.36 5.61 -11.14
CA GLU A 130 -6.96 6.88 -11.51
C GLU A 130 -6.29 8.07 -10.81
N THR A 131 -6.01 7.96 -9.50
CA THR A 131 -5.41 9.03 -8.69
C THR A 131 -4.02 9.42 -9.19
N PHE A 132 -3.14 8.47 -9.54
CA PHE A 132 -1.83 8.82 -10.13
C PHE A 132 -1.87 9.08 -11.64
N ASN A 133 -3.07 9.16 -12.23
CA ASN A 133 -3.34 9.53 -13.63
C ASN A 133 -2.49 8.73 -14.63
N SER A 134 -2.53 7.40 -14.47
CA SER A 134 -1.84 6.47 -15.36
C SER A 134 -2.30 6.62 -16.81
N GLU A 135 -1.37 6.66 -17.77
CA GLU A 135 -1.69 6.62 -19.21
C GLU A 135 -2.41 5.31 -19.62
N HIS A 136 -2.19 4.24 -18.85
CA HIS A 136 -2.80 2.93 -19.05
C HIS A 136 -3.47 2.37 -17.79
N PRO A 137 -4.61 2.94 -17.33
CA PRO A 137 -5.21 2.63 -16.03
C PRO A 137 -5.47 1.14 -15.79
N HIS A 138 -5.92 0.40 -16.82
CA HIS A 138 -6.16 -1.03 -16.71
C HIS A 138 -4.89 -1.85 -16.49
N GLN A 139 -3.77 -1.46 -17.09
CA GLN A 139 -2.47 -2.12 -16.90
C GLN A 139 -1.95 -1.82 -15.49
N SER A 140 -2.04 -0.57 -15.05
CA SER A 140 -1.66 -0.13 -13.71
C SER A 140 -2.46 -0.84 -12.63
N ARG A 141 -3.79 -0.91 -12.76
CA ARG A 141 -4.67 -1.70 -11.87
C ARG A 141 -4.24 -3.17 -11.82
N SER A 142 -3.96 -3.77 -12.98
CA SER A 142 -3.53 -5.17 -13.06
C SER A 142 -2.16 -5.38 -12.39
N SER A 143 -1.24 -4.43 -12.54
CA SER A 143 0.08 -4.44 -11.88
C SER A 143 -0.04 -4.33 -10.36
N LEU A 144 -0.89 -3.41 -9.89
CA LEU A 144 -1.21 -3.22 -8.47
C LEU A 144 -1.79 -4.51 -7.85
N LEU A 145 -2.73 -5.17 -8.52
CA LEU A 145 -3.35 -6.41 -8.03
C LEU A 145 -2.37 -7.57 -7.88
N LYS A 146 -1.23 -7.58 -8.56
CA LYS A 146 -0.18 -8.60 -8.31
C LYS A 146 0.26 -8.59 -6.85
N HIS A 147 0.34 -7.41 -6.24
CA HIS A 147 0.74 -7.26 -4.84
C HIS A 147 -0.32 -7.81 -3.89
N TYR A 148 -1.61 -7.63 -4.19
CA TYR A 148 -2.68 -8.31 -3.47
C TYR A 148 -2.52 -9.83 -3.49
N TYR A 149 -2.19 -10.41 -4.65
CA TYR A 149 -2.01 -11.86 -4.75
C TYR A 149 -0.78 -12.36 -3.97
N ILE A 150 0.33 -11.62 -3.94
CA ILE A 150 1.47 -11.92 -3.06
C ILE A 150 1.01 -12.01 -1.60
N GLY A 151 0.27 -10.99 -1.13
CA GLY A 151 -0.33 -11.00 0.21
C GLY A 151 -1.26 -12.18 0.44
N ARG A 152 -2.09 -12.51 -0.55
CA ARG A 152 -3.06 -13.61 -0.46
C ARG A 152 -2.39 -14.98 -0.36
N GLU A 153 -1.29 -15.19 -1.07
CA GLU A 153 -0.48 -16.41 -0.95
C GLU A 153 0.06 -16.57 0.47
N PHE A 154 0.60 -15.48 1.04
CA PHE A 154 0.99 -15.46 2.45
C PHE A 154 -0.17 -15.81 3.39
N TYR A 155 -1.34 -15.16 3.23
CA TYR A 155 -2.53 -15.47 4.03
C TYR A 155 -2.94 -16.95 3.92
N GLN A 156 -2.90 -17.53 2.71
CA GLN A 156 -3.23 -18.93 2.48
C GLN A 156 -2.21 -19.88 3.13
N SER A 157 -0.92 -19.54 3.09
CA SER A 157 0.15 -20.34 3.70
C SER A 157 0.02 -20.46 5.22
N GLN A 158 -0.59 -19.45 5.87
CA GLN A 158 -0.84 -19.45 7.31
C GLN A 158 -2.07 -20.25 7.73
N ARG A 159 -2.95 -20.66 6.80
CA ARG A 159 -4.15 -21.41 7.16
C ARG A 159 -3.83 -22.90 7.31
N PRO A 160 -4.26 -23.55 8.40
CA PRO A 160 -4.07 -24.98 8.56
C PRO A 160 -4.77 -25.73 7.42
N SER A 161 -4.09 -26.73 6.87
CA SER A 161 -4.63 -27.58 5.83
C SER A 161 -5.92 -28.25 6.33
N TRP A 162 -6.85 -28.52 5.43
CA TRP A 162 -8.17 -29.07 5.77
C TRP A 162 -8.09 -30.37 6.58
N TRP A 163 -7.07 -31.20 6.37
CA TRP A 163 -6.79 -32.40 7.17
C TRP A 163 -6.34 -32.08 8.60
N GLN A 164 -5.52 -31.05 8.79
CA GLN A 164 -5.14 -30.58 10.14
C GLN A 164 -6.36 -30.05 10.89
N ARG A 165 -7.28 -29.39 10.18
CA ARG A 165 -8.57 -28.93 10.76
C ARG A 165 -9.48 -30.10 11.13
N LEU A 166 -9.46 -31.20 10.37
CA LEU A 166 -10.21 -32.42 10.67
C LEU A 166 -9.61 -33.15 11.90
N LEU A 167 -8.29 -33.30 11.95
CA LEU A 167 -7.57 -33.92 13.07
C LEU A 167 -7.81 -33.15 14.38
N ASN A 168 -7.70 -31.82 14.36
CA ASN A 168 -7.96 -30.98 15.54
C ASN A 168 -9.41 -31.06 16.05
N ARG A 169 -10.37 -31.47 15.20
CA ARG A 169 -11.77 -31.71 15.59
C ARG A 169 -12.02 -33.10 16.15
N LEU A 170 -11.12 -34.06 15.95
CA LEU A 170 -11.23 -35.42 16.45
C LEU A 170 -10.46 -35.61 17.78
N THR A 171 -9.55 -34.69 18.11
CA THR A 171 -8.75 -34.70 19.35
C THR A 171 -9.31 -33.78 20.44
N HIS A 172 -10.50 -33.21 20.24
CA HIS A 172 -11.30 -32.45 21.22
C HIS A 172 -12.69 -33.07 21.31
#